data_AF-A0A1X1C2N7-F1
#
_entry.id   AF-A0A1X1C2N7-F1
#
_cell.length_a   1.000
_cell.length_b   1.000
_cell.length_c   1.000
_cell.angle_alpha   90.00
_cell.angle_beta   90.00
_cell.angle_gamma   90.00
#
_symmetry.space_group_name_H-M   'P 1'
#
loop_
_entity.id
_entity.type
_entity.pdbx_description
1 polymer ?
#
loop_
_entity_poly.entity_id
_entity_poly.type
_entity_poly.pdbx_seq_one_letter_code
_entity_poly.pdbx_strand_id
1 'polypeptide(L)'
;MTAEQKQAMIDWLEEGVACSDEYGFSGNILKSMKVALSTLTAQPVAWISSGEYAILSRLKKHAAVEVGLFNVQRFSDDKPLFASAPIPTGWKLVPIEPTERMVTAGFESEPVEEFSEPEVWEAFQMMSGCQQAAYKARLCWSAMLAAAPSPHE
;
A
#
# COMPACT_ATOMS: atom_id res chain seq x y z
N MET A 1 -27.04 22.12 5.84
CA MET A 1 -27.71 20.85 6.16
C MET A 1 -27.21 20.40 7.52
N THR A 2 -28.12 20.16 8.46
CA THR A 2 -27.76 19.61 9.78
C THR A 2 -27.37 18.13 9.66
N ALA A 3 -26.71 17.56 10.68
CA ALA A 3 -26.37 16.14 10.69
C ALA A 3 -27.62 15.24 10.58
N GLU A 4 -28.70 15.62 11.24
CA GLU A 4 -30.00 14.93 11.20
C GLU A 4 -30.60 14.96 9.79
N GLN A 5 -30.58 16.13 9.13
CA GLN A 5 -31.05 16.26 7.75
C GLN A 5 -30.20 15.43 6.78
N LYS A 6 -28.89 15.34 7.04
CA LYS A 6 -27.98 14.51 6.24
C LYS A 6 -28.35 13.04 6.36
N GLN A 7 -28.56 12.55 7.58
CA GLN A 7 -28.88 11.15 7.83
C GLN A 7 -30.24 10.80 7.22
N ALA A 8 -31.26 11.62 7.44
CA ALA A 8 -32.58 11.41 6.83
C ALA A 8 -32.53 11.35 5.29
N MET A 9 -31.64 12.13 4.66
CA MET A 9 -31.41 12.09 3.21
C MET A 9 -30.72 10.80 2.77
N ILE A 10 -29.76 10.30 3.54
CA ILE A 10 -29.08 9.02 3.26
C ILE A 10 -30.10 7.88 3.35
N ASP A 11 -30.87 7.81 4.42
CA ASP A 11 -31.86 6.75 4.65
C ASP A 11 -32.89 6.72 3.50
N TRP A 12 -33.38 7.90 3.07
CA TRP A 12 -34.31 8.01 1.94
C TRP A 12 -33.69 7.55 0.60
N LEU A 13 -32.41 7.88 0.37
CA LEU A 13 -31.70 7.45 -0.85
C LEU A 13 -31.42 5.95 -0.85
N GLU A 14 -31.11 5.37 0.31
CA GLU A 14 -30.91 3.92 0.47
C GLU A 14 -32.19 3.15 0.19
N GLU A 15 -33.31 3.59 0.78
CA GLU A 15 -34.64 3.03 0.54
C GLU A 15 -35.04 3.16 -0.94
N GLY A 16 -34.84 4.34 -1.54
CA GLY A 16 -35.16 4.58 -2.94
C GLY A 16 -34.31 3.76 -3.93
N VAL A 17 -33.05 3.46 -3.57
CA VAL A 17 -32.19 2.56 -4.37
C VAL A 17 -32.61 1.10 -4.17
N ALA A 18 -33.01 0.70 -2.97
CA ALA A 18 -33.43 -0.68 -2.66
C ALA A 18 -34.78 -1.05 -3.29
N CYS A 19 -35.73 -0.12 -3.30
CA CYS A 19 -37.07 -0.31 -3.86
C CYS A 19 -37.21 0.26 -5.29
N SER A 20 -36.11 0.43 -6.03
CA SER A 20 -36.12 1.14 -7.31
C SER A 20 -37.04 0.52 -8.37
N ASP A 21 -37.19 -0.80 -8.34
CA ASP A 21 -38.03 -1.55 -9.27
C ASP A 21 -39.52 -1.39 -8.94
N GLU A 22 -39.86 -1.23 -7.66
CA GLU A 22 -41.24 -1.05 -7.17
C GLU A 22 -41.74 0.39 -7.40
N TYR A 23 -40.86 1.38 -7.24
CA TYR A 23 -41.18 2.79 -7.50
C TYR A 23 -41.06 3.20 -8.97
N GLY A 24 -40.64 2.29 -9.85
CA GLY A 24 -40.53 2.54 -11.30
C GLY A 24 -39.51 3.62 -11.65
N PHE A 25 -38.44 3.77 -10.86
CA PHE A 25 -37.44 4.79 -11.13
C PHE A 25 -36.72 4.51 -12.45
N SER A 26 -36.77 5.48 -13.38
CA SER A 26 -36.02 5.40 -14.62
C SER A 26 -34.50 5.31 -14.37
N GLY A 27 -33.75 4.72 -15.29
CA GLY A 27 -32.31 4.48 -15.12
C GLY A 27 -31.49 5.75 -14.81
N ASN A 28 -31.94 6.94 -15.24
CA ASN A 28 -31.27 8.21 -14.92
C ASN A 28 -31.52 8.66 -13.47
N ILE A 29 -32.71 8.40 -12.93
CA ILE A 29 -33.07 8.73 -11.55
C ILE A 29 -32.27 7.82 -10.62
N LEU A 30 -32.24 6.51 -10.88
CA LEU A 30 -31.46 5.56 -10.09
C LEU A 30 -29.96 5.90 -10.07
N LYS A 31 -29.39 6.27 -11.22
CA LYS A 31 -28.00 6.74 -11.30
C LYS A 31 -27.77 7.98 -10.45
N SER A 32 -28.68 8.95 -10.51
CA SER A 32 -28.58 10.19 -9.73
C SER A 32 -28.65 9.92 -8.23
N MET A 33 -29.54 9.02 -7.80
CA MET A 33 -29.65 8.61 -6.38
C MET A 33 -28.37 7.92 -5.89
N LYS A 34 -27.79 7.02 -6.70
CA LYS A 34 -26.51 6.37 -6.37
C LYS A 34 -25.35 7.36 -6.26
N VAL A 35 -25.29 8.36 -7.14
CA VAL A 35 -24.28 9.43 -7.08
C VAL A 35 -24.49 10.32 -5.86
N ALA A 36 -25.74 10.67 -5.52
CA ALA A 36 -26.04 11.45 -4.33
C ALA A 36 -25.64 10.69 -3.05
N LEU A 37 -25.97 9.40 -2.98
CA LEU A 37 -25.62 8.53 -1.85
C LEU A 37 -24.11 8.39 -1.70
N SER A 38 -23.37 8.16 -2.79
CA SER A 38 -21.90 8.10 -2.74
C SER A 38 -21.29 9.43 -2.27
N THR A 39 -21.85 10.56 -2.70
CA THR A 39 -21.37 11.89 -2.29
C THR A 39 -21.63 12.16 -0.81
N LEU A 40 -22.78 11.73 -0.29
CA LEU A 40 -23.16 11.95 1.12
C LEU A 40 -22.42 11.02 2.09
N THR A 41 -22.09 9.81 1.65
CA THR A 41 -21.39 8.79 2.44
C THR A 41 -19.86 8.87 2.30
N ALA A 42 -19.35 9.58 1.30
CA ALA A 42 -17.93 9.78 1.11
C ALA A 42 -17.27 10.40 2.34
N GLN A 43 -16.17 9.79 2.80
CA GLN A 43 -15.31 10.39 3.80
C GLN A 43 -14.44 11.47 3.15
N PRO A 44 -14.29 12.65 3.78
CA PRO A 44 -13.41 13.68 3.26
C PRO A 44 -11.96 13.20 3.31
N VAL A 45 -11.29 13.20 2.16
CA VAL A 45 -9.87 12.78 2.03
C VAL A 45 -8.92 13.91 2.45
N ALA A 46 -9.40 15.16 2.44
CA ALA A 46 -8.63 16.33 2.86
C ALA A 46 -9.56 17.39 3.48
N TRP A 47 -8.98 18.19 4.37
CA TRP A 47 -9.65 19.29 5.05
C TRP A 47 -8.90 20.59 4.73
N ILE A 48 -9.63 21.68 4.53
CA ILE A 48 -9.06 23.01 4.30
C ILE A 48 -9.54 23.91 5.43
N SER A 49 -8.65 24.73 5.99
CA SER A 49 -9.05 25.64 7.07
C SER A 49 -10.02 26.70 6.56
N SER A 50 -10.88 27.21 7.45
CA SER A 50 -11.87 28.24 7.09
C SER A 50 -11.23 29.53 6.55
N GLY A 51 -10.01 29.87 7.01
CA GLY A 51 -9.24 31.01 6.52
C GLY A 51 -8.73 30.82 5.08
N GLU A 52 -8.32 29.61 4.72
CA GLU A 52 -7.88 29.25 3.37
C GLU A 52 -9.05 29.18 2.37
N TYR A 53 -10.26 28.87 2.85
CA TYR A 53 -11.47 28.90 2.01
C TYR A 53 -11.75 30.29 1.42
N ALA A 54 -11.45 31.36 2.17
CA ALA A 54 -11.58 32.73 1.67
C ALA A 54 -10.60 33.01 0.51
N ILE A 55 -9.42 32.39 0.52
CA ILE A 55 -8.42 32.52 -0.53
C ILE A 55 -8.88 31.78 -1.80
N LEU A 56 -9.52 30.62 -1.67
CA LEU A 56 -10.09 29.88 -2.80
C LEU A 56 -11.14 30.68 -3.58
N SER A 57 -11.97 31.45 -2.88
CA SER A 57 -12.97 32.31 -3.52
C SER A 57 -12.34 33.41 -4.41
N ARG A 58 -11.14 33.87 -4.04
CA ARG A 58 -10.34 34.82 -4.84
C ARG A 58 -9.57 34.13 -5.95
N LEU A 59 -9.04 32.93 -5.69
CA LEU A 59 -8.30 32.12 -6.66
C LEU A 59 -9.17 31.58 -7.79
N LYS A 60 -10.48 31.31 -7.57
CA LYS A 60 -11.41 30.92 -8.65
C LYS A 60 -11.50 31.90 -9.82
N LYS A 61 -11.06 33.16 -9.65
CA LYS A 61 -11.02 34.17 -10.72
C LYS A 61 -9.78 34.10 -11.60
N HIS A 62 -8.74 33.36 -11.20
CA HIS A 62 -7.52 33.19 -11.96
C HIS A 62 -7.31 31.70 -12.23
N ALA A 63 -7.01 31.33 -13.49
CA ALA A 63 -6.79 29.95 -13.92
C ALA A 63 -5.64 29.20 -13.20
N ALA A 64 -4.99 29.83 -12.22
CA ALA A 64 -3.89 29.30 -11.41
C ALA A 64 -4.36 28.69 -10.07
N VAL A 65 -5.54 28.07 -10.03
CA VAL A 65 -6.05 27.36 -8.83
C VAL A 65 -5.09 26.22 -8.44
N GLU A 66 -4.40 25.60 -9.41
CA GLU A 66 -3.43 24.55 -9.14
C GLU A 66 -2.25 25.08 -8.32
N VAL A 67 -1.63 26.19 -8.72
CA VAL A 67 -0.38 26.68 -8.09
C VAL A 67 -0.59 27.17 -6.64
N GLY A 68 -1.78 27.69 -6.33
CA GLY A 68 -2.12 28.14 -4.97
C GLY A 68 -2.44 26.99 -4.01
N LEU A 69 -3.13 25.94 -4.48
CA LEU A 69 -3.45 24.76 -3.67
C LEU A 69 -2.21 23.91 -3.40
N PHE A 70 -1.29 23.81 -4.38
CA PHE A 70 -0.01 23.11 -4.23
C PHE A 70 0.85 23.65 -3.08
N ASN A 71 0.73 24.93 -2.72
CA ASN A 71 1.52 25.52 -1.63
C ASN A 71 0.85 25.43 -0.26
N VAL A 72 -0.49 25.31 -0.21
CA VAL A 72 -1.25 25.17 1.05
C VAL A 72 -1.36 23.71 1.46
N GLN A 73 -1.46 22.79 0.50
CA GLN A 73 -1.25 21.36 0.72
C GLN A 73 0.24 21.03 0.73
N ARG A 74 1.04 21.72 1.56
CA ARG A 74 2.22 21.06 2.09
C ARG A 74 1.70 19.83 2.81
N PHE A 75 1.80 18.69 2.14
CA PHE A 75 1.97 17.39 2.75
C PHE A 75 2.69 17.62 4.07
N SER A 76 2.03 17.35 5.20
CA SER A 76 2.73 17.39 6.47
C SER A 76 3.98 16.55 6.26
N ASP A 77 5.17 17.12 6.46
CA ASP A 77 6.44 16.43 6.27
C ASP A 77 6.51 15.13 7.11
N ASP A 78 5.59 14.99 8.08
CA ASP A 78 5.44 13.86 8.98
C ASP A 78 4.73 12.63 8.39
N LYS A 79 4.07 12.69 7.22
CA LYS A 79 3.31 11.51 6.72
C LYS A 79 3.34 11.35 5.19
N PRO A 80 3.98 10.29 4.65
CA PRO A 80 3.96 10.04 3.22
C PRO A 80 2.54 9.73 2.75
N LEU A 81 2.12 10.35 1.65
CA LEU A 81 0.82 10.11 1.01
C LEU A 81 0.57 8.66 0.63
N PHE A 82 1.64 7.90 0.44
CA PHE A 82 1.60 6.50 0.04
C PHE A 82 2.51 5.73 1.00
N ALA A 83 1.98 5.34 2.16
CA ALA A 83 2.60 4.29 2.94
C ALA A 83 2.33 2.96 2.22
N SER A 84 3.37 2.20 1.91
CA SER A 84 3.19 0.81 1.47
C SER A 84 2.41 0.06 2.55
N ALA A 85 1.55 -0.88 2.15
CA ALA A 85 0.85 -1.73 3.11
C ALA A 85 1.87 -2.37 4.07
N PRO A 86 1.57 -2.45 5.38
CA PRO A 86 2.48 -3.05 6.34
C PRO A 86 2.79 -4.49 5.93
N ILE A 87 4.07 -4.85 5.98
CA ILE A 87 4.52 -6.21 5.67
C ILE A 87 3.96 -7.14 6.76
N PRO A 88 3.23 -8.21 6.41
CA PRO A 88 2.68 -9.12 7.41
C PRO A 88 3.77 -9.77 8.27
N THR A 89 3.44 -10.10 9.53
CA THR A 89 4.37 -10.78 10.42
C THR A 89 4.87 -12.09 9.81
N GLY A 90 6.20 -12.30 9.83
CA GLY A 90 6.85 -13.46 9.21
C GLY A 90 7.26 -13.26 7.75
N TRP A 91 6.98 -12.09 7.16
CA TRP A 91 7.40 -11.74 5.79
C TRP A 91 8.58 -10.76 5.83
N LYS A 92 9.46 -10.83 4.82
CA LYS A 92 10.60 -9.92 4.67
C LYS A 92 10.71 -9.43 3.23
N LEU A 93 11.08 -8.16 3.04
CA LEU A 93 11.28 -7.59 1.70
C LEU A 93 12.63 -8.03 1.15
N VAL A 94 12.62 -8.83 0.10
CA VAL A 94 13.83 -9.19 -0.66
C VAL A 94 13.76 -8.56 -2.06
N PRO A 95 14.90 -8.19 -2.65
CA PRO A 95 14.95 -7.78 -4.05
C PRO A 95 14.40 -8.86 -4.98
N ILE A 96 13.75 -8.44 -6.07
CA ILE A 96 13.31 -9.35 -7.14
C ILE A 96 14.53 -10.00 -7.80
N GLU A 97 15.57 -9.20 -8.05
CA GLU A 97 16.87 -9.67 -8.53
C GLU A 97 17.92 -9.54 -7.41
N PRO A 98 18.60 -10.64 -7.03
CA PRO A 98 19.63 -10.58 -6.00
C PRO A 98 20.82 -9.73 -6.48
N THR A 99 21.37 -8.94 -5.57
CA THR A 99 22.62 -8.23 -5.84
C THR A 99 23.78 -9.22 -5.90
N GLU A 100 24.83 -8.89 -6.67
CA GLU A 100 26.04 -9.71 -6.76
C GLU A 100 26.61 -10.06 -5.39
N ARG A 101 26.67 -9.09 -4.48
CA ARG A 101 27.14 -9.30 -3.10
C ARG A 101 26.33 -10.36 -2.34
N MET A 102 25.02 -10.42 -2.52
CA MET A 102 24.16 -11.43 -1.88
C MET A 102 24.43 -12.83 -2.45
N VAL A 103 24.65 -12.92 -3.77
CA VAL A 103 24.98 -14.17 -4.44
C VAL A 103 26.34 -14.67 -3.97
N THR A 104 27.37 -13.82 -4.01
CA THR A 104 28.73 -14.14 -3.55
C THR A 104 28.72 -14.61 -2.09
N ALA A 105 28.04 -13.89 -1.20
CA ALA A 105 27.93 -14.29 0.21
C ALA A 105 27.27 -15.66 0.39
N GLY A 106 26.24 -15.98 -0.39
CA GLY A 106 25.59 -17.30 -0.35
C GLY A 106 26.51 -18.43 -0.80
N PHE A 107 27.25 -18.23 -1.90
CA PHE A 107 28.20 -19.23 -2.41
C PHE A 107 29.44 -19.40 -1.52
N GLU A 108 29.97 -18.31 -0.97
CA GLU A 108 31.11 -18.35 -0.03
C GLU A 108 30.74 -18.95 1.33
N SER A 109 29.44 -19.10 1.63
CA SER A 109 28.94 -19.80 2.82
C SER A 109 28.81 -21.32 2.63
N GLU A 110 29.25 -21.85 1.48
CA GLU A 110 29.28 -23.28 1.23
C GLU A 110 30.16 -24.00 2.27
N PRO A 111 29.72 -25.17 2.80
CA PRO A 111 30.55 -25.96 3.68
C PRO A 111 31.84 -26.35 2.99
N VAL A 112 32.96 -26.08 3.67
CA VAL A 112 34.32 -26.42 3.27
C VAL A 112 35.02 -27.10 4.44
N GLU A 113 35.85 -28.09 4.13
CA GLU A 113 36.48 -28.99 5.11
C GLU A 113 37.20 -28.23 6.23
N GLU A 114 37.88 -27.14 5.91
CA GLU A 114 38.72 -26.39 6.85
C GLU A 114 37.96 -25.43 7.77
N PHE A 115 36.72 -25.07 7.42
CA PHE A 115 35.97 -24.01 8.11
C PHE A 115 34.57 -24.44 8.60
N SER A 116 34.16 -25.68 8.32
CA SER A 116 32.87 -26.23 8.73
C SER A 116 33.02 -27.31 9.78
N GLU A 117 31.98 -27.50 10.58
CA GLU A 117 31.92 -28.66 11.48
C GLU A 117 32.01 -29.96 10.65
N PRO A 118 32.77 -30.97 11.11
CA PRO A 118 32.98 -32.22 10.37
C PRO A 118 31.68 -32.86 9.89
N GLU A 119 30.65 -32.88 10.74
CA GLU A 119 29.35 -33.47 10.41
C GLU A 119 28.62 -32.73 9.28
N VAL A 120 28.78 -31.41 9.19
CA VAL A 120 28.16 -30.58 8.13
C VAL A 120 28.86 -30.81 6.80
N TRP A 121 30.20 -30.88 6.81
CA TRP A 121 31.00 -31.18 5.62
C TRP A 121 30.71 -32.59 5.10
N GLU A 122 30.72 -33.60 5.97
CA GLU A 122 30.41 -34.98 5.61
C GLU A 122 29.00 -35.13 5.04
N ALA A 123 28.00 -34.49 5.67
CA ALA A 123 26.63 -34.49 5.17
C ALA A 123 26.53 -33.84 3.79
N PHE A 124 27.25 -32.75 3.53
CA PHE A 124 27.30 -32.08 2.24
C PHE A 124 27.99 -32.94 1.17
N GLN A 125 29.07 -33.64 1.50
CA GLN A 125 29.76 -34.57 0.59
C GLN A 125 28.91 -35.78 0.21
N MET A 126 28.05 -36.25 1.12
CA MET A 126 27.10 -37.34 0.84
C MET A 126 25.94 -36.92 -0.07
N MET A 127 25.72 -35.62 -0.30
CA MET A 127 24.69 -35.14 -1.22
C MET A 127 25.09 -35.37 -2.68
N SER A 128 24.11 -35.74 -3.51
CA SER A 128 24.28 -35.72 -4.97
C SER A 128 24.52 -34.29 -5.48
N GLY A 129 25.11 -34.14 -6.67
CA GLY A 129 25.37 -32.81 -7.25
C GLY A 129 24.12 -31.91 -7.36
N CYS A 130 22.94 -32.47 -7.66
CA CYS A 130 21.69 -31.72 -7.66
C CYS A 130 21.27 -31.26 -6.25
N GLN A 131 21.50 -32.11 -5.24
CA GLN A 131 21.23 -31.76 -3.84
C GLN A 131 22.20 -30.69 -3.35
N GLN A 132 23.48 -30.76 -3.71
CA GLN A 132 24.47 -29.71 -3.42
C GLN A 132 24.09 -28.39 -4.08
N ALA A 133 23.69 -28.40 -5.36
CA ALA A 133 23.22 -27.19 -6.05
C ALA A 133 21.98 -26.58 -5.36
N ALA A 134 21.02 -27.42 -4.96
CA ALA A 134 19.85 -26.96 -4.20
C ALA A 134 20.23 -26.40 -2.82
N TYR A 135 21.24 -26.98 -2.16
CA TYR A 135 21.77 -26.49 -0.89
C TYR A 135 22.41 -25.11 -1.05
N LYS A 136 23.28 -24.91 -2.06
CA LYS A 136 23.89 -23.61 -2.36
C LYS A 136 22.85 -22.54 -2.70
N ALA A 137 21.82 -22.90 -3.47
CA ALA A 137 20.71 -21.97 -3.75
C ALA A 137 19.98 -21.51 -2.47
N ARG A 138 19.84 -22.39 -1.47
CA ARG A 138 19.28 -22.03 -0.15
C ARG A 138 20.21 -21.11 0.63
N LEU A 139 21.52 -21.26 0.52
CA LEU A 139 22.49 -20.34 1.12
C LEU A 139 22.41 -18.94 0.49
N CYS A 140 22.25 -18.85 -0.82
CA CYS A 140 21.99 -17.56 -1.49
C CYS A 140 20.68 -16.93 -0.98
N TRP A 141 19.62 -17.73 -0.86
CA TRP A 141 18.35 -17.25 -0.33
C TRP A 141 18.45 -16.78 1.14
N SER A 142 19.19 -17.49 1.99
CA SER A 142 19.40 -17.07 3.38
C SER A 142 20.20 -15.78 3.47
N ALA A 143 21.22 -15.60 2.62
CA ALA A 143 21.97 -14.35 2.51
C ALA A 143 21.07 -13.17 2.08
N MET A 144 20.16 -13.40 1.12
CA MET A 144 19.16 -12.39 0.72
C MET A 144 18.24 -12.01 1.89
N LEU A 145 17.73 -13.00 2.63
CA LEU A 145 16.90 -12.76 3.81
C LEU A 145 17.67 -12.03 4.91
N ALA A 146 18.96 -12.32 5.12
CA ALA A 146 19.77 -11.63 6.12
C ALA A 146 19.97 -10.15 5.75
N ALA A 147 20.25 -9.87 4.48
CA ALA A 147 20.49 -8.52 3.96
C ALA A 147 19.22 -7.67 3.77
N ALA A 148 18.05 -8.29 3.78
CA ALA A 148 16.77 -7.58 3.64
C ALA A 148 16.57 -6.54 4.76
N PRO A 149 16.08 -5.34 4.42
CA PRO A 149 15.87 -4.27 5.39
C PRO A 149 14.83 -4.67 6.44
N SER A 150 15.07 -4.25 7.68
CA SER A 150 14.05 -4.32 8.73
C SER A 150 12.99 -3.25 8.45
N PRO A 151 11.69 -3.53 8.68
CA PRO A 151 10.69 -2.47 8.70
C PRO A 151 11.15 -1.41 9.72
N HIS A 152 11.25 -0.15 9.30
CA HIS A 152 11.45 0.94 10.26
C HIS A 152 10.22 0.98 11.18
N GLU A 153 10.45 0.81 12.49
CA GLU A 153 9.41 1.04 13.53
C GLU A 153 9.00 2.52 13.58
#